data_AF-A0A1H8M3D7-F1
#
_entry.id   AF-A0A1H8M3D7-F1
#
_cell.length_a   1.000
_cell.length_b   1.000
_cell.length_c   1.000
_cell.angle_alpha   90.00
_cell.angle_beta   90.00
_cell.angle_gamma   90.00
#
_symmetry.space_group_name_H-M   'P 1'
#
loop_
_entity.id
_entity.type
_entity.pdbx_description
1 polymer ?
#
loop_
_entity_poly.entity_id
_entity_poly.type
_entity_poly.pdbx_seq_one_letter_code
_entity_poly.pdbx_strand_id
1 'polypeptide(L)' 'MALRQTISFFDKLSKQVISIQVAESSNIPPGAGYWNTDTNQILLGAERFYDWERMTGHLEMQIKFILSLEKVTQTLL' A
#
# COMPACT_ATOMS: atom_id res chain seq x y z
N MET A 1 -16.94 5.10 -4.11
CA MET A 1 -16.66 4.41 -2.84
C MET A 1 -15.19 4.01 -2.92
N ALA A 2 -14.29 4.56 -2.09
CA ALA A 2 -12.87 4.24 -2.22
C ALA A 2 -12.61 2.82 -1.71
N LEU A 3 -12.14 1.92 -2.56
CA LEU A 3 -11.82 0.56 -2.15
C LEU A 3 -10.59 0.59 -1.23
N ARG A 4 -10.69 -0.10 -0.09
CA ARG A 4 -9.62 -0.14 0.92
C ARG A 4 -9.36 -1.59 1.31
N GLN A 5 -8.10 -1.96 1.33
CA GLN A 5 -7.63 -3.24 1.84
C GLN A 5 -6.65 -2.99 2.99
N THR A 6 -6.61 -3.90 3.96
CA THR A 6 -5.65 -3.84 5.07
C THR A 6 -4.86 -5.13 5.09
N ILE A 7 -3.55 -5.04 5.06
CA ILE A 7 -2.65 -6.18 5.31
C ILE A 7 -2.07 -6.02 6.68
N SER A 8 -2.05 -7.10 7.45
CA SER A 8 -1.46 -7.12 8.78
C SER A 8 -0.32 -8.13 8.85
N PHE A 9 0.82 -7.69 9.36
CA PHE A 9 2.01 -8.50 9.60
C PHE A 9 2.24 -8.58 11.11
N PHE A 10 2.50 -9.78 11.62
CA PHE A 10 2.95 -9.93 13.01
C PHE A 10 4.47 -9.91 13.06
N ASP A 11 5.05 -8.85 13.62
CA ASP A 11 6.48 -8.79 13.87
C ASP A 11 6.81 -9.60 15.14
N LYS A 12 7.56 -10.68 14.94
CA LYS A 12 7.96 -11.59 16.01
C LYS A 12 8.94 -10.96 17.00
N LEU A 13 9.71 -9.95 16.57
CA LEU A 13 10.73 -9.29 17.39
C LEU A 13 10.07 -8.28 18.34
N SER A 14 9.30 -7.33 17.80
CA SER A 14 8.61 -6.33 18.62
C SER A 14 7.32 -6.82 19.28
N LYS A 15 6.81 -8.00 18.88
CA LYS A 15 5.48 -8.54 19.27
C LYS A 15 4.32 -7.63 18.86
N GLN A 16 4.50 -6.80 17.85
CA GLN A 16 3.49 -5.88 17.36
C GLN A 16 2.88 -6.37 16.05
N VAL A 17 1.62 -5.99 15.83
CA VAL A 17 0.97 -6.12 14.52
C VAL A 17 1.21 -4.83 13.76
N ILE A 18 1.85 -4.93 12.61
CA ILE A 18 2.03 -3.85 11.65
C ILE A 18 0.91 -3.96 10.63
N SER A 19 0.02 -2.97 10.59
CA SER A 19 -1.05 -2.91 9.61
C SER A 19 -0.73 -1.86 8.54
N ILE A 20 -0.78 -2.27 7.28
CA ILE A 20 -0.63 -1.40 6.12
C ILE A 20 -1.99 -1.28 5.45
N GLN A 21 -2.47 -0.04 5.31
CA GLN A 21 -3.72 0.24 4.60
C GLN A 21 -3.41 0.59 3.15
N VAL A 22 -4.00 -0.16 2.21
CA VAL A 22 -3.89 0.10 0.77
C VAL A 22 -5.21 0.67 0.28
N ALA A 23 -5.17 1.82 -0.37
CA ALA A 23 -6.35 2.50 -0.89
C ALA A 23 -6.13 3.00 -2.31
N GLU A 24 -7.18 2.91 -3.12
CA GLU A 24 -7.25 3.66 -4.37
C GLU A 24 -7.39 5.16 -4.06
N SER A 25 -6.67 6.00 -4.79
CA SER A 25 -6.71 7.45 -4.68
C SER A 25 -6.89 8.09 -6.05
N SER A 26 -7.97 8.86 -6.21
CA SER A 26 -8.21 9.70 -7.39
C SER A 26 -7.30 10.93 -7.46
N ASN A 27 -6.54 11.20 -6.39
CA ASN A 27 -5.69 12.39 -6.28
C ASN A 27 -4.27 12.17 -6.83
N ILE A 28 -3.94 10.95 -7.25
CA ILE A 28 -2.64 10.63 -7.84
C ILE A 28 -2.80 10.02 -9.24
N PRO A 29 -1.79 10.14 -10.12
CA PRO A 29 -1.87 9.61 -11.49
C PRO A 29 -2.23 8.11 -11.52
N PRO A 30 -2.99 7.62 -12.52
CA PRO A 30 -3.46 6.23 -12.55
C PRO A 30 -2.35 5.17 -12.42
N GLY A 31 -1.19 5.41 -13.04
CA GLY A 31 -0.02 4.53 -12.99
C GLY A 31 0.92 4.74 -11.78
N ALA A 32 0.59 5.66 -10.87
CA ALA A 32 1.42 6.00 -9.72
C ALA A 32 1.00 5.24 -8.45
N GLY A 33 1.94 5.10 -7.52
CA GLY A 33 1.69 4.50 -6.21
C GLY A 33 2.74 4.96 -5.20
N TYR A 34 2.29 5.31 -4.00
CA TYR A 34 3.13 5.86 -2.94
C TYR A 34 2.88 5.14 -1.63
N TRP A 35 3.94 4.93 -0.86
CA TRP A 35 3.84 4.47 0.52
C TRP A 35 4.18 5.61 1.48
N ASN A 36 3.17 6.12 2.20
CA ASN A 36 3.34 7.02 3.32
C ASN A 36 3.83 6.23 4.54
N THR A 37 5.09 6.43 4.92
CA THR A 37 5.71 5.70 6.03
C THR A 37 5.30 6.21 7.42
N ASP A 38 4.77 7.43 7.51
CA ASP A 38 4.32 8.02 8.78
C ASP A 38 2.98 7.43 9.20
N THR A 39 2.08 7.22 8.23
CA THR A 39 0.72 6.69 8.47
C THR A 39 0.56 5.21 8.16
N ASN A 40 1.61 4.56 7.61
CA ASN A 40 1.54 3.20 7.06
C ASN A 40 0.42 3.03 6.01
N GLN A 41 0.20 4.05 5.20
CA GLN A 41 -0.80 4.04 4.13
C GLN A 41 -0.13 3.97 2.76
N ILE A 42 -0.70 3.16 1.89
CA ILE A 42 -0.36 3.06 0.50
C ILE A 42 -1.51 3.64 -0.31
N LEU A 43 -1.19 4.63 -1.14
CA LEU A 43 -2.12 5.24 -2.07
C LEU A 43 -1.75 4.82 -3.48
N LEU A 44 -2.70 4.24 -4.20
CA LEU A 44 -2.51 3.77 -5.59
C LEU A 44 -3.47 4.49 -6.52
N GLY A 45 -2.98 4.90 -7.69
CA GLY A 45 -3.84 5.31 -8.79
C GLY A 45 -4.61 4.11 -9.33
N ALA A 46 -5.66 4.36 -10.11
CA ALA A 46 -6.60 3.33 -10.56
C ALA A 46 -5.94 2.13 -11.26
N GLU A 47 -4.96 2.34 -12.16
CA GLU A 47 -4.27 1.23 -12.86
C GLU A 47 -3.40 0.41 -11.90
N ARG A 48 -2.66 1.09 -11.01
CA ARG A 48 -1.86 0.41 -9.99
C ARG A 48 -2.71 -0.33 -8.97
N PHE A 49 -3.88 0.19 -8.65
CA PHE A 49 -4.81 -0.48 -7.76
C PHE A 49 -5.38 -1.75 -8.42
N TYR A 50 -5.62 -1.72 -9.73
CA TYR A 50 -6.02 -2.92 -10.47
C TYR A 50 -4.92 -3.99 -10.51
N ASP A 51 -3.65 -3.59 -10.68
CA ASP A 51 -2.51 -4.51 -10.53
C ASP A 51 -2.47 -5.12 -9.12
N TRP A 52 -2.69 -4.28 -8.09
CA TRP A 52 -2.78 -4.69 -6.69
C TRP A 52 -3.84 -5.77 -6.46
N GLU A 53 -5.05 -5.56 -6.99
CA GLU A 53 -6.15 -6.52 -6.85
C GLU A 53 -5.81 -7.89 -7.46
N ARG A 54 -5.11 -7.92 -8.60
CA ARG A 54 -4.66 -9.16 -9.25
C ARG A 54 -3.65 -9.96 -8.42
N MET A 55 -2.97 -9.32 -7.47
CA MET A 55 -2.03 -9.97 -6.55
C MET A 55 -2.70 -10.47 -5.25
N THR A 56 -4.01 -10.29 -5.09
CA THR A 56 -4.74 -10.74 -3.90
C THR A 56 -4.55 -12.24 -3.68
N GLY A 57 -4.19 -12.63 -2.45
CA GLY A 57 -3.89 -14.03 -2.10
C GLY A 57 -2.44 -14.45 -2.35
N HIS A 58 -1.64 -13.61 -3.00
CA HIS A 58 -0.22 -13.86 -3.27
C HIS A 58 0.68 -12.93 -2.44
N LEU A 59 0.84 -13.26 -1.16
CA LEU A 59 1.51 -12.40 -0.18
C LEU A 59 2.91 -11.95 -0.62
N GLU A 60 3.72 -12.86 -1.20
CA GLU A 60 5.07 -12.50 -1.65
C GLU A 60 5.06 -11.45 -2.78
N MET A 61 4.12 -11.56 -3.72
CA MET A 61 3.97 -10.57 -4.80
C MET A 61 3.49 -9.23 -4.25
N GLN A 62 2.54 -9.25 -3.30
CA GLN A 62 2.07 -8.05 -2.62
C GLN A 62 3.20 -7.36 -1.86
N ILE A 63 4.05 -8.09 -1.13
CA ILE A 63 5.21 -7.52 -0.44
C ILE A 63 6.19 -6.91 -1.45
N LYS A 64 6.53 -7.63 -2.53
CA LYS A 64 7.42 -7.09 -3.58
C LYS A 64 6.87 -5.82 -4.22
N PHE A 65 5.57 -5.77 -4.48
CA PHE A 65 4.88 -4.59 -4.98
C PHE A 65 5.02 -3.41 -4.00
N ILE A 66 4.67 -3.61 -2.73
CA ILE A 66 4.79 -2.57 -1.69
C ILE A 66 6.24 -2.04 -1.62
N LEU A 67 7.22 -2.93 -1.64
CA LEU A 67 8.64 -2.56 -1.55
C LEU A 67 9.15 -1.82 -2.79
N SER A 68 8.45 -1.91 -3.92
CA SER A 68 8.79 -1.18 -5.16
C SER A 68 8.21 0.23 -5.23
N LEU A 69 7.30 0.59 -4.32
CA LEU A 69 6.68 1.91 -4.30
C LEU A 69 7.64 2.98 -3.78
N GLU A 70 7.44 4.20 -4.29
CA GLU A 70 8.12 5.38 -3.75
C GLU A 70 7.66 5.64 -2.31
N LYS A 71 8.61 5.87 -1.42
CA LYS A 71 8.34 6.18 0.00
C LYS A 71 8.27 7.69 0.19
N VAL A 72 7.18 8.14 0.80
CA VAL A 72 6.94 9.56 1.07
C VAL A 72 6.68 9.76 2.56
N THR A 73 7.07 10.92 3.06
CA THR A 73 6.67 11.44 4.38
C THR A 73 5.68 12.58 4.18
N GLN A 74 4.97 12.98 5.24
CA GLN A 74 3.82 13.90 5.24
C GLN A 74 4.01 15.28 4.56
N THR A 75 5.20 15.59 4.03
CA THR A 75 5.49 16.85 3.34
C THR A 75 5.05 16.87 1.86
N LEU A 76 4.58 15.76 1.27
CA LEU A 76 4.47 15.61 -0.19
C LEU A 76 3.13 15.06 -0.75
N LEU A 77 2.04 15.03 0.02
CA LEU A 77 0.71 14.64 -0.48
C LEU A 77 -0.38 15.64 -0.08
#